data_AF-A0A373G923-F1
#
_entry.id   AF-A0A373G923-F1
#
_cell.length_a   1.000
_cell.length_b   1.000
_cell.length_c   1.000
_cell.angle_alpha   90.00
_cell.angle_beta   90.00
_cell.angle_gamma   90.00
#
_symmetry.space_group_name_H-M   'P 1'
#
loop_
_entity.id
_entity.type
_entity.pdbx_description
1 polymer ?
#
loop_
_entity_poly.entity_id
_entity_poly.type
_entity_poly.pdbx_seq_one_letter_code
_entity_poly.pdbx_strand_id
1 'polypeptide(L)'
;MKAKFLPLLLLAILLQVSMFSFANEMTSARRIRLKNKTEVQHRSIPVTPDACIENSLLSIDLLSTVPTVTVIIKNAETDEVVYTSTDLNVDKVYIDLTGEEKGKYTLEIQLPKEAFTGDFELE
;
A
#
# COMPACT_ATOMS: atom_id res chain seq x y z
N MET A 1 -17.04 55.46 11.45
CA MET A 1 -17.44 54.23 12.16
C MET A 1 -16.20 53.37 12.36
N LYS A 2 -15.84 53.04 13.61
CA LYS A 2 -14.59 52.33 13.95
C LYS A 2 -14.64 50.88 13.46
N ALA A 3 -13.56 50.42 12.84
CA ALA A 3 -13.36 49.09 12.26
C ALA A 3 -13.32 47.97 13.32
N LYS A 4 -14.42 47.75 14.04
CA LYS A 4 -14.54 46.69 15.06
C LYS A 4 -14.85 45.31 14.47
N PHE A 5 -15.16 45.23 13.16
CA PHE A 5 -15.50 43.99 12.46
C PHE A 5 -14.29 43.32 11.79
N LEU A 6 -13.16 44.03 11.66
CA LEU A 6 -11.95 43.51 11.04
C LEU A 6 -11.37 42.25 11.72
N PRO A 7 -11.30 42.14 13.07
CA PRO A 7 -10.75 40.93 13.69
C PRO A 7 -11.69 39.73 13.51
N LEU A 8 -13.00 39.96 13.45
CA LEU A 8 -13.99 38.90 13.23
C LEU A 8 -13.91 38.36 11.79
N LEU A 9 -13.70 39.26 10.82
CA LEU A 9 -13.49 38.90 9.42
C LEU A 9 -12.18 38.12 9.24
N LEU A 10 -11.09 38.55 9.90
CA LEU A 10 -9.80 37.87 9.83
C LEU A 10 -9.87 36.46 10.44
N LEU A 11 -10.58 36.30 11.56
CA LEU A 11 -10.81 35.02 12.21
C LEU A 11 -11.66 34.08 11.33
N ALA A 12 -12.70 34.60 10.67
CA ALA A 12 -13.53 33.82 9.76
C ALA A 12 -12.73 33.31 8.55
N ILE A 13 -11.83 34.14 7.99
CA ILE A 13 -10.93 33.74 6.90
C ILE A 13 -9.96 32.67 7.40
N LEU A 14 -9.32 32.87 8.57
CA LEU A 14 -8.37 31.91 9.14
C LEU A 14 -9.02 30.53 9.41
N LEU A 15 -10.27 30.53 9.89
CA LEU A 15 -11.07 29.31 10.09
C LEU A 15 -11.39 28.61 8.77
N GLN A 16 -11.72 29.36 7.71
CA GLN A 16 -11.94 28.79 6.38
C GLN A 16 -10.67 28.13 5.83
N VAL A 17 -9.48 28.75 5.97
CA VAL A 17 -8.22 28.15 5.49
C VAL A 17 -7.86 26.87 6.26
N SER A 18 -8.21 26.81 7.56
CA SER A 18 -7.95 25.63 8.39
C SER A 18 -8.78 24.40 8.00
N MET A 19 -10.02 24.59 7.52
CA MET A 19 -10.91 23.49 7.11
C MET A 19 -10.48 22.83 5.80
N PHE A 20 -9.66 23.47 4.98
CA PHE A 20 -9.11 22.87 3.76
C PHE A 20 -7.86 22.01 4.00
N SER A 21 -7.27 22.03 5.21
CA SER A 21 -5.92 21.47 5.38
C SER A 21 -5.87 20.00 5.78
N PHE A 22 -6.92 19.38 6.34
CA PHE A 22 -6.83 17.97 6.75
C PHE A 22 -8.20 17.27 6.70
N ALA A 23 -8.65 16.98 5.49
CA ALA A 23 -9.44 15.77 5.27
C ALA A 23 -8.48 14.79 4.59
N ASN A 24 -7.62 14.11 5.37
CA ASN A 24 -7.04 12.88 4.85
C ASN A 24 -8.23 11.94 4.70
N GLU A 25 -8.62 11.61 3.46
CA GLU A 25 -9.59 10.55 3.25
C GLU A 25 -9.06 9.32 4.00
N MET A 26 -9.78 8.85 5.00
CA MET A 26 -9.56 7.50 5.53
C MET A 26 -10.00 6.55 4.42
N THR A 27 -9.14 6.35 3.43
CA THR A 27 -9.30 5.23 2.50
C THR A 27 -9.17 3.99 3.36
N SER A 28 -10.25 3.20 3.45
CA SER A 28 -10.22 1.98 4.25
C SER A 28 -9.13 1.07 3.68
N ALA A 29 -8.40 0.35 4.54
CA ALA A 29 -7.39 -0.59 4.08
C ALA A 29 -8.00 -1.57 3.05
N ARG A 30 -7.44 -1.58 1.83
CA ARG A 30 -7.92 -2.39 0.71
C ARG A 30 -7.13 -3.69 0.65
N ARG A 31 -7.81 -4.83 0.75
CA ARG A 31 -7.17 -6.15 0.65
C ARG A 31 -6.82 -6.46 -0.81
N ILE A 32 -5.58 -6.88 -1.03
CA ILE A 32 -5.06 -7.31 -2.33
C ILE A 32 -5.35 -8.80 -2.49
N ARG A 33 -6.00 -9.17 -3.60
CA ARG A 33 -6.30 -10.58 -3.89
C ARG A 33 -5.09 -11.25 -4.53
N LEU A 34 -4.39 -12.06 -3.76
CA LEU A 34 -3.24 -12.81 -4.23
C LEU A 34 -3.64 -14.12 -4.92
N LYS A 35 -2.96 -14.44 -6.02
CA LYS A 35 -3.04 -15.69 -6.76
C LYS A 35 -1.66 -16.35 -6.78
N ASN A 36 -1.60 -17.67 -6.59
CA ASN A 36 -0.37 -18.43 -6.71
C ASN A 36 0.04 -18.55 -8.19
N LYS A 37 1.30 -18.26 -8.51
CA LYS A 37 1.90 -18.40 -9.85
C LYS A 37 2.50 -19.79 -10.09
N THR A 38 2.75 -20.56 -9.02
CA THR A 38 3.39 -21.88 -9.09
C THR A 38 2.32 -22.98 -9.10
N GLU A 39 2.42 -23.94 -10.01
CA GLU A 39 1.56 -25.12 -9.99
C GLU A 39 1.86 -25.95 -8.72
N VAL A 40 0.82 -26.16 -7.90
CA VAL A 40 0.92 -26.85 -6.62
C VAL A 40 1.19 -28.35 -6.85
N GLN A 41 2.46 -28.76 -6.82
CA GLN A 41 2.86 -30.16 -7.07
C GLN A 41 2.64 -31.11 -5.87
N HIS A 42 2.23 -30.60 -4.70
CA HIS A 42 2.07 -31.40 -3.49
C HIS A 42 0.67 -31.25 -2.89
N ARG A 43 0.14 -32.33 -2.31
CA ARG A 43 -1.23 -32.47 -1.74
C ARG A 43 -1.57 -31.56 -0.54
N SER A 44 -0.74 -30.57 -0.23
CA SER A 44 -0.94 -29.60 0.84
C SER A 44 -1.63 -28.34 0.31
N ILE A 45 -2.54 -27.76 1.11
CA ILE A 45 -3.18 -26.47 0.78
C ILE A 45 -2.09 -25.38 0.85
N PRO A 46 -1.87 -24.60 -0.22
CA PRO A 46 -0.93 -23.48 -0.20
C PRO A 46 -1.34 -22.46 0.85
N VAL A 47 -0.38 -22.01 1.65
CA VAL A 47 -0.59 -20.90 2.59
C VAL A 47 -0.37 -19.61 1.81
N THR A 48 -1.46 -19.00 1.38
CA THR A 48 -1.43 -17.72 0.66
C THR A 48 -1.21 -16.57 1.66
N PRO A 49 -0.18 -15.71 1.47
CA PRO A 49 0.01 -14.52 2.28
C PRO A 49 -1.22 -13.60 2.26
N ASP A 50 -1.32 -12.71 3.25
CA ASP A 50 -2.28 -11.62 3.23
C ASP A 50 -1.57 -10.31 2.88
N ALA A 51 -2.15 -9.54 1.96
CA ALA A 51 -1.62 -8.24 1.59
C ALA A 51 -2.73 -7.18 1.59
N CYS A 52 -2.44 -5.99 2.10
CA CYS A 52 -3.34 -4.84 2.10
C CYS A 52 -2.60 -3.54 1.81
N ILE A 53 -3.28 -2.62 1.14
CA ILE A 53 -2.82 -1.25 0.90
C ILE A 53 -3.72 -0.29 1.68
N GLU A 54 -3.11 0.52 2.54
CA GLU A 54 -3.79 1.59 3.26
C GLU A 54 -3.12 2.92 2.89
N ASN A 55 -3.83 3.77 2.15
CA ASN A 55 -3.25 4.92 1.46
C ASN A 55 -2.04 4.48 0.59
N SER A 56 -0.82 4.79 1.03
CA SER A 56 0.44 4.42 0.37
C SER A 56 1.24 3.35 1.13
N LEU A 57 0.75 2.86 2.27
CA LEU A 57 1.43 1.83 3.07
C LEU A 57 0.94 0.43 2.67
N LEU A 58 1.79 -0.32 1.97
CA LEU A 58 1.57 -1.71 1.66
C LEU A 58 2.04 -2.58 2.84
N SER A 59 1.16 -3.43 3.35
CA SER A 59 1.47 -4.40 4.39
C SER A 59 1.27 -5.82 3.86
N ILE A 60 2.23 -6.70 4.15
CA ILE A 60 2.20 -8.12 3.79
C ILE A 60 2.39 -8.95 5.06
N ASP A 61 1.46 -9.85 5.33
CA ASP A 61 1.53 -10.85 6.40
C ASP A 61 1.77 -12.23 5.77
N LEU A 62 2.91 -12.82 6.08
CA LEU A 62 3.35 -14.13 5.56
C LEU A 62 2.79 -15.29 6.38
N LEU A 63 2.01 -15.01 7.44
CA LEU A 63 1.36 -15.96 8.36
C LEU A 63 2.33 -16.82 9.19
N SER A 64 3.62 -16.84 8.84
CA SER A 64 4.72 -17.46 9.59
C SER A 64 6.06 -16.91 9.12
N THR A 65 7.11 -17.03 9.94
CA THR A 65 8.46 -16.62 9.55
C THR A 65 8.98 -17.43 8.37
N VAL A 66 9.34 -16.76 7.28
CA VAL A 66 9.97 -17.37 6.12
C VAL A 66 11.46 -17.05 6.08
N PRO A 67 12.32 -17.94 5.57
CA PRO A 67 13.76 -17.70 5.56
C PRO A 67 14.17 -16.57 4.61
N THR A 68 13.42 -16.40 3.51
CA THR A 68 13.66 -15.36 2.50
C THR A 68 12.35 -15.02 1.80
N VAL A 69 12.11 -13.74 1.56
CA VAL A 69 11.02 -13.24 0.72
C VAL A 69 11.55 -12.14 -0.18
N THR A 70 11.20 -12.18 -1.47
CA THR A 70 11.44 -11.07 -2.40
C THR A 70 10.11 -10.45 -2.78
N VAL A 71 9.98 -9.14 -2.59
CA VAL A 71 8.79 -8.37 -2.97
C VAL A 71 9.15 -7.48 -4.14
N ILE A 72 8.32 -7.53 -5.19
CA ILE A 72 8.48 -6.71 -6.40
C ILE A 72 7.16 -6.00 -6.65
N ILE A 73 7.22 -4.70 -6.92
CA ILE A 73 6.05 -3.89 -7.28
C ILE A 73 6.31 -3.29 -8.65
N LYS A 74 5.35 -3.45 -9.55
CA LYS A 74 5.41 -2.95 -10.92
C LYS A 74 4.25 -2.03 -11.20
N ASN A 75 4.49 -0.97 -11.97
CA ASN A 75 3.41 -0.23 -12.58
C ASN A 75 2.72 -1.12 -13.62
N ALA A 76 1.41 -1.31 -13.52
CA ALA A 76 0.66 -2.25 -14.35
C ALA A 76 0.48 -1.77 -15.80
N GLU A 77 0.66 -0.48 -16.07
CA GLU A 77 0.53 0.11 -17.41
C GLU A 77 1.86 0.10 -18.16
N THR A 78 2.97 0.40 -17.48
CA THR A 78 4.31 0.50 -18.10
C THR A 78 5.17 -0.75 -17.93
N ASP A 79 4.78 -1.69 -17.05
CA ASP A 79 5.57 -2.85 -16.61
C ASP A 79 6.91 -2.48 -15.94
N GLU A 80 7.07 -1.20 -15.55
CA GLU A 80 8.25 -0.71 -14.85
C GLU A 80 8.26 -1.18 -13.39
N VAL A 81 9.40 -1.68 -12.93
CA VAL A 81 9.61 -2.06 -11.53
C VAL A 81 9.89 -0.81 -10.71
N VAL A 82 8.93 -0.40 -9.87
CA VAL A 82 9.06 0.77 -8.99
C VAL A 82 9.69 0.42 -7.64
N TYR A 83 9.56 -0.83 -7.21
CA TYR A 83 10.14 -1.29 -5.94
C TYR A 83 10.58 -2.75 -6.02
N THR A 84 11.72 -3.05 -5.38
CA THR A 84 12.20 -4.42 -5.17
C THR A 84 12.94 -4.51 -3.84
N SER A 85 12.62 -5.52 -3.03
CA SER A 85 13.32 -5.82 -1.78
C SER A 85 13.44 -7.32 -1.57
N THR A 86 14.49 -7.73 -0.88
CA THR A 86 14.65 -9.10 -0.38
C THR A 86 14.92 -9.06 1.11
N ASP A 87 14.01 -9.64 1.89
CA ASP A 87 14.06 -9.69 3.35
C ASP A 87 14.30 -11.13 3.84
N LEU A 88 14.95 -11.27 5.00
CA LEU A 88 15.37 -12.56 5.56
C LEU A 88 14.76 -12.78 6.94
N ASN A 89 14.26 -13.99 7.20
CA ASN A 89 13.71 -14.41 8.50
C ASN A 89 12.62 -13.46 9.03
N VAL A 90 11.71 -13.04 8.16
CA VAL A 90 10.57 -12.16 8.49
C VAL A 90 9.25 -12.91 8.36
N ASP A 91 8.25 -12.47 9.13
CA ASP A 91 6.85 -12.90 9.02
C ASP A 91 5.94 -11.77 8.48
N LYS A 92 6.39 -10.52 8.53
CA LYS A 92 5.69 -9.34 8.01
C LYS A 92 6.62 -8.42 7.23
N VAL A 93 6.08 -7.76 6.22
CA VAL A 93 6.78 -6.76 5.41
C VAL A 93 5.90 -5.51 5.28
N TYR A 94 6.52 -4.35 5.43
CA TYR A 94 5.87 -3.05 5.26
C TYR A 94 6.64 -2.24 4.22
N ILE A 95 5.93 -1.66 3.27
CA ILE A 95 6.52 -0.89 2.17
C ILE A 95 5.76 0.43 2.07
N ASP A 96 6.48 1.53 2.17
CA ASP A 96 5.94 2.87 1.99
C ASP A 96 6.10 3.29 0.52
N LEU A 97 4.97 3.49 -0.16
CA LEU A 97 4.89 3.93 -1.56
C LEU A 97 4.58 5.43 -1.67
N THR A 98 4.80 6.19 -0.60
CA THR A 98 4.60 7.64 -0.62
C THR A 98 5.52 8.27 -1.67
N GLY A 99 4.93 9.02 -2.60
CA GLY A 99 5.64 9.69 -3.69
C GLY A 99 5.59 8.95 -5.03
N GLU A 100 5.14 7.70 -5.05
CA GLU A 100 4.86 6.99 -6.29
C GLU A 100 3.62 7.56 -7.00
N GLU A 101 3.58 7.43 -8.33
CA GLU A 101 2.46 7.96 -9.13
C GLU A 101 1.15 7.20 -8.83
N LYS A 102 0.03 7.91 -8.80
CA LYS A 102 -1.29 7.30 -8.65
C LYS A 102 -1.59 6.42 -9.86
N GLY A 103 -2.15 5.24 -9.64
CA GLY A 103 -2.45 4.31 -10.73
C GLY A 103 -2.47 2.85 -10.30
N LYS A 104 -2.48 1.95 -11.27
CA LYS A 104 -2.55 0.51 -11.04
C LYS A 104 -1.17 -0.10 -10.92
N TYR A 105 -1.01 -0.98 -9.96
CA TYR A 105 0.22 -1.68 -9.66
C TYR A 105 -0.02 -3.18 -9.52
N THR A 106 1.00 -3.95 -9.86
CA THR A 106 1.06 -5.39 -9.63
C THR A 106 2.08 -5.66 -8.53
N LEU A 107 1.64 -6.35 -7.48
CA LEU A 107 2.47 -6.90 -6.42
C LEU A 107 2.86 -8.33 -6.81
N GLU A 108 4.16 -8.63 -6.79
CA GLU A 108 4.70 -9.98 -6.82
C GLU A 108 5.43 -10.30 -5.51
N ILE A 109 5.11 -11.44 -4.90
CA ILE A 109 5.75 -11.95 -3.69
C ILE A 109 6.39 -13.29 -4.04
N GLN A 110 7.71 -13.37 -3.94
CA GLN A 110 8.46 -14.59 -4.22
C GLN A 110 8.98 -15.17 -2.90
N LEU A 111 8.50 -16.37 -2.58
CA LEU A 111 8.98 -17.20 -1.50
C LEU A 111 9.87 -18.32 -2.07
N PRO A 112 10.61 -19.07 -1.25
CA PRO A 112 11.56 -20.08 -1.74
C PRO A 112 10.91 -21.21 -2.55
N LYS A 113 9.62 -21.48 -2.34
CA LYS A 113 8.88 -22.57 -2.99
C LYS A 113 7.69 -22.11 -3.82
N GLU A 114 7.24 -20.88 -3.62
CA GLU A 114 5.97 -20.39 -4.15
C GLU A 114 6.11 -18.93 -4.53
N ALA A 115 5.33 -18.48 -5.50
CA ALA A 115 5.26 -17.08 -5.87
C ALA A 115 3.80 -16.67 -5.99
N PHE A 116 3.49 -15.46 -5.57
CA PHE A 116 2.15 -14.89 -5.59
C PHE A 116 2.12 -13.60 -6.37
N THR A 117 0.99 -13.30 -6.98
CA THR A 117 0.74 -12.04 -7.67
C THR A 117 -0.65 -11.50 -7.34
N GLY A 118 -0.78 -10.18 -7.24
CA GLY A 118 -2.06 -9.52 -7.09
C GLY A 118 -1.98 -8.07 -7.53
N ASP A 119 -3.10 -7.54 -7.99
CA ASP A 119 -3.20 -6.16 -8.47
C ASP A 119 -3.82 -5.26 -7.40
N PHE A 120 -3.35 -4.02 -7.32
CA PHE A 120 -3.88 -2.98 -6.46
C PHE A 120 -3.80 -1.61 -7.14
N GLU A 121 -4.49 -0.62 -6.58
CA GLU A 121 -4.51 0.74 -7.10
C GLU A 121 -4.01 1.70 -6.01
N LEU A 122 -3.05 2.56 -6.36
CA LEU A 122 -2.55 3.62 -5.50
C LEU A 122 -3.38 4.89 -5.75
N GLU A 123 -4.01 5.39 -4.69
CA GLU A 123 -5.02 6.48 -4.75
C GLU A 123 -4.44 7.88 -4.51
#